data_AF-A0A1I4SZZ1-F1
#
_entry.id   AF-A0A1I4SZZ1-F1
#
_cell.length_a   1.000
_cell.length_b   1.000
_cell.length_c   1.000
_cell.angle_alpha   90.00
_cell.angle_beta   90.00
_cell.angle_gamma   90.00
#
_symmetry.space_group_name_H-M   'P 1'
#
loop_
_entity.id
_entity.type
_entity.pdbx_description
1 polymer ?
#
loop_
_entity_poly.entity_id
_entity_poly.type
_entity_poly.pdbx_seq_one_letter_code
_entity_poly.pdbx_strand_id
1 'polypeptide(L)'
;MEASLQDPPPSGEPVAPSCQRHTERMAQVIELRGDVEFWARVGPLAESDVGEWVHIAHDLDTWPGAREAARRQMRLGKVHRARKLYSPAVLADERDRDALREMAASGFRIRIATAPLPQGTVIIDRRTMILTDPASSAPGAQQPRTYTMSASPALIGGTYALFEAAWESAADLSTFLDPQRPRMDAATSKVLRALVSGATDEVAARELGMSLRTYRRRVAELLVSLDAASRFQAGVRAGELGLTRG
;
A
#
# COMPACT_ATOMS: atom_id res chain seq x y z
N MET A 1 15.46 -83.03 40.26
CA MET A 1 16.62 -82.30 39.72
C MET A 1 16.58 -82.48 38.23
N GLU A 2 15.89 -81.60 37.52
CA GLU A 2 16.23 -81.17 36.15
C GLU A 2 15.28 -80.06 35.77
N ALA A 3 15.88 -78.95 35.35
CA ALA A 3 15.29 -77.64 35.23
C ALA A 3 14.43 -77.53 33.97
N SER A 4 13.20 -77.02 34.12
CA SER A 4 12.44 -76.43 33.02
C SER A 4 13.21 -75.24 32.46
N LEU A 5 13.83 -75.41 31.29
CA LEU A 5 14.32 -74.29 30.49
C LEU A 5 13.11 -73.52 29.95
N GLN A 6 12.89 -72.34 30.52
CA GLN A 6 11.98 -71.32 30.00
C GLN A 6 12.69 -70.62 28.84
N ASP A 7 12.05 -70.57 27.67
CA ASP A 7 12.52 -69.84 26.50
C ASP A 7 12.68 -68.33 26.80
N PRO A 8 13.72 -67.67 26.24
CA PRO A 8 13.96 -66.24 26.44
C PRO A 8 12.89 -65.38 25.74
N PRO A 9 12.58 -64.17 26.26
CA PRO A 9 11.64 -63.27 25.62
C PRO A 9 12.18 -62.76 24.28
N PRO A 10 11.31 -62.46 23.29
CA PRO A 10 11.76 -61.91 22.02
C PRO A 10 12.41 -60.55 22.23
N SER A 11 13.65 -60.45 21.76
CA SER A 11 14.45 -59.24 21.61
C SER A 11 13.64 -58.15 20.93
N GLY A 12 13.52 -57.00 21.60
CA GLY A 12 12.90 -55.80 21.05
C GLY A 12 13.59 -55.37 19.76
N GLU A 13 12.78 -55.17 18.72
CA GLU A 13 13.22 -54.51 17.50
C GLU A 13 13.72 -53.08 17.83
N PRO A 14 14.86 -52.65 17.27
CA PRO A 14 15.30 -51.28 17.41
C PRO A 14 14.37 -50.38 16.59
N VAL A 15 13.58 -49.57 17.29
CA VAL A 15 12.87 -48.43 16.69
C VAL A 15 13.93 -47.50 16.09
N ALA A 16 14.01 -47.48 14.76
CA ALA A 16 14.86 -46.56 14.03
C ALA A 16 14.52 -45.11 14.42
N PRO A 17 15.50 -44.21 14.65
CA PRO A 17 15.20 -42.83 14.98
C PRO A 17 14.73 -42.12 13.72
N SER A 18 13.41 -42.04 13.51
CA SER A 18 12.80 -41.22 12.45
C SER A 18 12.79 -39.72 12.79
N CYS A 19 13.63 -39.27 13.71
CA CYS A 19 13.59 -37.93 14.29
C CYS A 19 14.80 -37.08 13.84
N GLN A 20 15.01 -36.94 12.53
CA GLN A 20 16.00 -36.01 11.95
C GLN A 20 15.51 -35.30 10.67
N ARG A 21 14.19 -35.25 10.42
CA ARG A 21 13.60 -34.43 9.33
C ARG A 21 12.69 -33.31 9.81
N HIS A 22 12.76 -32.96 11.10
CA HIS A 22 12.13 -31.77 11.64
C HIS A 22 13.22 -30.79 12.01
N THR A 23 13.07 -29.52 11.58
CA THR A 23 13.83 -28.33 12.00
C THR A 23 14.94 -27.82 11.07
N GLU A 24 14.67 -27.73 9.76
CA GLU A 24 15.25 -26.68 8.91
C GLU A 24 14.18 -26.10 7.98
N ARG A 25 13.21 -25.39 8.56
CA ARG A 25 12.25 -24.58 7.79
C ARG A 25 12.11 -23.20 8.46
N MET A 26 13.23 -22.51 8.64
CA MET A 26 13.34 -21.35 9.53
C MET A 26 13.74 -20.05 8.82
N ALA A 27 12.92 -19.65 7.84
CA ALA A 27 12.45 -18.27 7.68
C ALA A 27 11.49 -18.21 6.47
N GLN A 28 10.20 -18.52 6.67
CA GLN A 28 9.17 -18.16 5.67
C GLN A 28 8.88 -16.65 5.66
N VAL A 29 9.50 -15.91 6.58
CA VAL A 29 9.37 -14.47 6.78
C VAL A 29 10.78 -13.94 7.00
N ILE A 30 11.17 -12.92 6.23
CA ILE A 30 12.48 -12.28 6.25
C ILE A 30 12.25 -10.78 6.39
N GLU A 31 12.93 -10.14 7.33
CA GLU A 31 12.98 -8.69 7.42
C GLU A 31 14.10 -8.15 6.51
N LEU A 32 13.80 -7.11 5.73
CA LEU A 32 14.75 -6.39 4.88
C LEU A 32 14.91 -4.98 5.43
N ARG A 33 16.15 -4.48 5.51
CA ARG A 33 16.47 -3.17 6.07
C ARG A 33 17.05 -2.24 5.01
N GLY A 34 16.31 -1.17 4.74
CA GLY A 34 16.64 -0.14 3.78
C GLY A 34 16.34 -0.54 2.33
N ASP A 35 16.35 0.48 1.47
CA ASP A 35 15.90 0.35 0.09
C ASP A 35 16.89 -0.46 -0.77
N VAL A 36 18.17 -0.47 -0.42
CA VAL A 36 19.21 -1.25 -1.12
C VAL A 36 18.96 -2.74 -0.96
N GLU A 37 18.71 -3.21 0.27
CA GLU A 37 18.43 -4.62 0.53
C GLU A 37 17.10 -5.04 -0.11
N PHE A 38 16.09 -4.18 -0.02
CA PHE A 38 14.80 -4.37 -0.70
C PHE A 38 15.02 -4.61 -2.20
N TRP A 39 15.72 -3.71 -2.89
CA TRP A 39 15.93 -3.84 -4.33
C TRP A 39 16.81 -5.03 -4.73
N ALA A 40 17.79 -5.40 -3.90
CA ALA A 40 18.59 -6.60 -4.13
C ALA A 40 17.75 -7.89 -4.12
N ARG A 41 16.66 -7.92 -3.34
CA ARG A 41 15.71 -9.05 -3.29
C ARG A 41 14.61 -8.97 -4.35
N VAL A 42 14.06 -7.78 -4.59
CA VAL A 42 12.90 -7.59 -5.48
C VAL A 42 13.29 -7.46 -6.94
N GLY A 43 14.47 -6.91 -7.24
CA GLY A 43 14.97 -6.69 -8.60
C GLY A 43 14.89 -7.94 -9.49
N PRO A 44 15.44 -9.10 -9.05
CA PRO A 44 15.34 -10.34 -9.81
C PRO A 44 13.89 -10.82 -10.04
N LEU A 45 13.01 -10.62 -9.05
CA LEU A 45 11.58 -10.96 -9.18
C LEU A 45 10.90 -10.06 -10.22
N ALA A 46 11.21 -8.76 -10.22
CA ALA A 46 10.73 -7.78 -11.19
C ALA A 46 11.22 -8.02 -12.63
N GLU A 47 12.35 -8.71 -12.79
CA GLU A 47 12.91 -9.06 -14.09
C GLU A 47 12.31 -10.34 -14.66
N SER A 48 11.90 -11.27 -13.80
CA SER A 48 11.23 -12.49 -14.21
C SER A 48 9.94 -12.18 -14.99
N ASP A 49 9.68 -12.93 -16.07
CA ASP A 49 8.55 -12.70 -16.98
C ASP A 49 7.25 -13.41 -16.56
N VAL A 50 7.20 -13.80 -15.29
CA VAL A 50 6.20 -14.63 -14.66
C VAL A 50 5.84 -13.85 -13.40
N GLY A 51 4.67 -13.26 -13.18
CA GLY A 51 3.37 -13.29 -13.81
C GLY A 51 2.53 -12.13 -13.23
N GLU A 52 1.63 -12.39 -12.28
CA GLU A 52 0.73 -11.39 -11.69
C GLU A 52 1.41 -10.52 -10.64
N TRP A 53 1.23 -9.20 -10.73
CA TRP A 53 1.70 -8.22 -9.75
C TRP A 53 0.54 -7.51 -9.11
N VAL A 54 0.44 -7.61 -7.78
CA VAL A 54 -0.51 -6.85 -6.98
C VAL A 54 0.27 -5.84 -6.15
N HIS A 55 -0.14 -4.58 -6.22
CA HIS A 55 0.40 -3.49 -5.43
C HIS A 55 -0.72 -2.85 -4.63
N ILE A 56 -0.57 -2.81 -3.32
CA ILE A 56 -1.39 -2.05 -2.38
C ILE A 56 -0.47 -0.99 -1.79
N ALA A 57 -0.86 0.27 -1.85
CA ALA A 57 -0.04 1.36 -1.35
C ALA A 57 -0.88 2.52 -0.84
N HIS A 58 -0.33 3.28 0.11
CA HIS A 58 -0.94 4.50 0.58
C HIS A 58 -0.82 5.62 -0.48
N ASP A 59 0.37 5.74 -1.05
CA ASP A 59 0.77 6.75 -2.03
C ASP A 59 1.87 6.21 -2.96
N LEU A 60 2.43 7.05 -3.83
CA LEU A 60 3.54 6.66 -4.70
C LEU A 60 4.91 6.59 -4.00
N ASP A 61 5.01 7.03 -2.75
CA ASP A 61 6.24 7.02 -1.96
C ASP A 61 6.31 5.85 -0.96
N THR A 62 5.20 5.10 -0.83
CA THR A 62 5.10 3.88 -0.01
C THR A 62 6.18 2.88 -0.40
N TRP A 63 6.48 2.76 -1.69
CA TRP A 63 7.54 1.90 -2.21
C TRP A 63 8.69 2.74 -2.74
N PRO A 64 9.93 2.46 -2.35
CA PRO A 64 11.08 3.20 -2.86
C PRO A 64 11.15 3.01 -4.38
N GLY A 65 11.33 4.08 -5.13
CA GLY A 65 11.48 4.02 -6.59
C GLY A 65 10.24 3.53 -7.37
N ALA A 66 9.03 3.62 -6.80
CA ALA A 66 7.81 3.14 -7.48
C ALA A 66 7.57 3.78 -8.85
N ARG A 67 7.91 5.06 -9.02
CA ARG A 67 7.74 5.78 -10.30
C ARG A 67 8.71 5.23 -11.34
N GLU A 68 9.97 5.02 -10.96
CA GLU A 68 11.02 4.44 -11.79
C GLU A 68 10.68 3.00 -12.19
N ALA A 69 10.18 2.21 -11.23
CA ALA A 69 9.74 0.84 -11.46
C ALA A 69 8.55 0.78 -12.44
N ALA A 70 7.56 1.66 -12.26
CA ALA A 70 6.44 1.79 -13.19
C ALA A 70 6.92 2.16 -14.60
N ARG A 71 7.76 3.19 -14.73
CA ARG A 71 8.37 3.58 -16.03
C ARG A 71 9.16 2.45 -16.68
N ARG A 72 9.87 1.65 -15.89
CA ARG A 72 10.55 0.45 -16.40
C ARG A 72 9.56 -0.57 -16.94
N GLN A 73 8.49 -0.87 -16.22
CA GLN A 73 7.43 -1.78 -16.67
C GLN A 73 6.73 -1.27 -17.94
N MET A 74 6.51 0.05 -18.08
CA MET A 74 6.00 0.67 -19.31
C MET A 74 6.93 0.40 -20.49
N ARG A 75 8.24 0.68 -20.34
CA ARG A 75 9.24 0.44 -21.39
C ARG A 75 9.34 -1.03 -21.80
N LEU A 76 9.12 -1.96 -20.87
CA LEU A 76 9.16 -3.39 -21.11
C LEU A 76 7.82 -3.97 -21.61
N GLY A 77 6.75 -3.18 -21.70
CA GLY A 77 5.42 -3.65 -22.12
C GLY A 77 4.74 -4.60 -21.13
N LYS A 78 5.18 -4.67 -19.86
CA LYS A 78 4.68 -5.63 -18.85
C LYS A 78 3.51 -5.10 -17.99
N VAL A 79 2.88 -4.01 -18.41
CA VAL A 79 1.90 -3.21 -17.64
C VAL A 79 0.57 -3.93 -17.35
N HIS A 80 0.10 -4.79 -18.25
CA HIS A 80 -1.24 -5.39 -18.18
C HIS A 80 -1.41 -6.44 -17.06
N ARG A 81 -0.29 -6.97 -16.56
CA ARG A 81 -0.26 -7.98 -15.49
C ARG A 81 -0.20 -7.36 -14.09
N ALA A 82 -0.11 -6.04 -13.99
CA ALA A 82 -0.06 -5.33 -12.72
C ALA A 82 -1.43 -4.72 -12.36
N ARG A 83 -1.92 -5.05 -11.16
CA ARG A 83 -3.06 -4.41 -10.51
C ARG A 83 -2.56 -3.57 -9.35
N LYS A 84 -2.92 -2.28 -9.36
CA LYS A 84 -2.47 -1.30 -8.36
C LYS A 84 -3.67 -0.70 -7.65
N LEU A 85 -3.76 -0.95 -6.35
CA LEU A 85 -4.77 -0.42 -5.47
C LEU A 85 -4.12 0.64 -4.57
N TYR A 86 -4.59 1.88 -4.68
CA TYR A 86 -4.09 2.99 -3.85
C TYR A 86 -5.13 3.46 -2.84
N SER A 87 -4.65 3.94 -1.69
CA SER A 87 -5.47 4.70 -0.75
C SER A 87 -5.96 6.00 -1.43
N PRO A 88 -7.13 6.54 -1.06
CA PRO A 88 -7.59 7.84 -1.53
C PRO A 88 -6.58 8.98 -1.30
N ALA A 89 -5.73 8.85 -0.29
CA ALA A 89 -4.69 9.82 0.07
C ALA A 89 -3.73 10.15 -1.09
N VAL A 90 -3.46 9.20 -2.00
CA VAL A 90 -2.64 9.43 -3.20
C VAL A 90 -3.18 10.54 -4.09
N LEU A 91 -4.49 10.82 -4.00
CA LEU A 91 -5.14 11.86 -4.78
C LEU A 91 -4.96 13.24 -4.14
N ALA A 92 -4.33 13.38 -2.98
CA ALA A 92 -4.13 14.68 -2.36
C ALA A 92 -3.00 15.49 -3.03
N ASP A 93 -2.05 14.83 -3.70
CA ASP A 93 -0.92 15.45 -4.40
C ASP A 93 -1.14 15.41 -5.92
N GLU A 94 -1.08 16.58 -6.59
CA GLU A 94 -1.21 16.68 -8.03
C GLU A 94 -0.07 15.97 -8.77
N ARG A 95 1.14 15.95 -8.20
CA ARG A 95 2.27 15.20 -8.78
C ARG A 95 1.98 13.71 -8.84
N ASP A 96 1.32 13.18 -7.82
CA ASP A 96 0.90 11.79 -7.78
C ASP A 96 -0.24 11.52 -8.75
N ARG A 97 -1.21 12.42 -8.86
CA ARG A 97 -2.27 12.33 -9.89
C ARG A 97 -1.69 12.30 -11.30
N ASP A 98 -0.72 13.15 -11.61
CA ASP A 98 -0.08 13.19 -12.94
C ASP A 98 0.68 11.88 -13.23
N ALA A 99 1.41 11.35 -12.26
CA ALA A 99 2.07 10.06 -12.41
C ALA A 99 1.05 8.92 -12.58
N LEU A 100 -0.05 8.93 -11.83
CA LEU A 100 -1.12 7.95 -11.99
C LEU A 100 -1.83 8.06 -13.35
N ARG A 101 -2.00 9.28 -13.89
CA ARG A 101 -2.49 9.50 -15.27
C ARG A 101 -1.56 8.87 -16.30
N GLU A 102 -0.26 9.12 -16.21
CA GLU A 102 0.77 8.55 -17.09
C GLU A 102 0.75 7.00 -17.03
N MET A 103 0.65 6.45 -15.82
CA MET A 103 0.57 5.01 -15.61
C MET A 103 -0.71 4.41 -16.21
N ALA A 104 -1.87 5.00 -15.95
CA ALA A 104 -3.13 4.53 -16.50
C ALA A 104 -3.15 4.58 -18.03
N ALA A 105 -2.65 5.68 -18.63
CA ALA A 105 -2.53 5.82 -20.08
C ALA A 105 -1.62 4.76 -20.72
N SER A 106 -0.64 4.27 -19.96
CA SER A 106 0.26 3.20 -20.40
C SER A 106 -0.33 1.80 -20.23
N GLY A 107 -1.55 1.65 -19.69
CA GLY A 107 -2.25 0.36 -19.58
C GLY A 107 -2.16 -0.35 -18.23
N PHE A 108 -1.67 0.34 -17.18
CA PHE A 108 -1.78 -0.18 -15.81
C PHE A 108 -3.24 -0.23 -15.36
N ARG A 109 -3.64 -1.31 -14.68
CA ARG A 109 -4.93 -1.37 -13.98
C ARG A 109 -4.78 -0.74 -12.61
N ILE A 110 -5.40 0.43 -12.43
CA ILE A 110 -5.30 1.22 -11.21
C ILE A 110 -6.70 1.49 -10.64
N ARG A 111 -6.88 1.20 -9.35
CA ARG A 111 -8.10 1.51 -8.61
C ARG A 111 -7.79 2.23 -7.31
N ILE A 112 -8.77 2.98 -6.82
CA ILE A 112 -8.73 3.72 -5.57
C ILE A 112 -9.64 3.03 -4.55
N ALA A 113 -9.05 2.59 -3.44
CA ALA A 113 -9.78 1.93 -2.36
C ALA A 113 -10.78 2.89 -1.71
N THR A 114 -11.87 2.35 -1.16
CA THR A 114 -12.89 3.13 -0.44
C THR A 114 -12.46 3.48 1.00
N ALA A 115 -11.49 2.75 1.54
CA ALA A 115 -10.94 2.92 2.87
C ALA A 115 -9.42 3.17 2.83
N PRO A 116 -8.84 3.79 3.89
CA PRO A 116 -7.40 3.97 4.00
C PRO A 116 -6.64 2.64 3.96
N LEU A 117 -5.50 2.64 3.27
CA LEU A 117 -4.59 1.50 3.19
C LEU A 117 -3.26 1.88 3.87
N PRO A 118 -3.15 1.71 5.20
CA PRO A 118 -1.94 2.09 5.93
C PRO A 118 -0.76 1.15 5.64
N GLN A 119 -1.05 -0.10 5.28
CA GLN A 119 -0.08 -1.16 5.09
C GLN A 119 0.24 -1.33 3.60
N GLY A 120 1.41 -0.87 3.16
CA GLY A 120 1.91 -1.18 1.83
C GLY A 120 2.12 -2.68 1.65
N THR A 121 1.57 -3.25 0.58
CA THR A 121 1.75 -4.67 0.23
C THR A 121 2.09 -4.85 -1.25
N VAL A 122 3.10 -5.65 -1.57
CA VAL A 122 3.31 -6.22 -2.91
C VAL A 122 3.06 -7.72 -2.84
N ILE A 123 2.33 -8.27 -3.81
CA ILE A 123 2.24 -9.72 -4.03
C ILE A 123 2.70 -10.02 -5.44
N ILE A 124 3.62 -10.98 -5.58
CA ILE A 124 4.19 -11.42 -6.84
C ILE A 124 3.84 -12.90 -7.02
N ASP A 125 3.13 -13.22 -8.09
CA ASP A 125 2.75 -14.58 -8.47
C ASP A 125 2.03 -15.42 -7.41
N ARG A 126 1.47 -14.76 -6.39
CA ARG A 126 0.90 -15.43 -5.21
C ARG A 126 1.90 -16.38 -4.52
N ARG A 127 3.20 -16.10 -4.68
CA ARG A 127 4.32 -16.88 -4.13
C ARG A 127 5.20 -16.07 -3.19
N THR A 128 5.22 -14.76 -3.37
CA THR A 128 5.98 -13.84 -2.52
C THR A 128 5.11 -12.65 -2.19
N MET A 129 5.06 -12.31 -0.91
CA MET A 129 4.45 -11.09 -0.42
C MET A 129 5.53 -10.23 0.25
N ILE A 130 5.45 -8.93 0.07
CA ILE A 130 6.31 -7.96 0.74
C ILE A 130 5.43 -6.91 1.38
N LEU A 131 5.71 -6.58 2.63
CA LEU A 131 4.98 -5.62 3.43
C LEU A 131 5.93 -4.49 3.82
N THR A 132 5.48 -3.23 3.73
CA THR A 132 6.20 -2.08 4.27
C THR A 132 5.89 -1.91 5.74
N ASP A 133 6.83 -1.52 6.58
CA ASP A 133 6.46 -0.99 7.90
C ASP A 133 5.99 0.48 7.74
N PRO A 134 4.72 0.81 8.08
CA PRO A 134 4.21 2.17 7.95
C PRO A 134 4.98 3.18 8.80
N ALA A 135 5.50 2.77 9.97
CA ALA A 135 6.21 3.66 10.87
C ALA A 135 7.57 4.10 10.32
N SER A 136 8.28 3.19 9.66
CA SER A 136 9.58 3.49 9.03
C SER A 136 9.43 4.12 7.64
N SER A 137 8.26 4.01 7.01
CA SER A 137 7.96 4.59 5.70
C SER A 137 7.42 6.02 5.75
N ALA A 138 7.11 6.53 6.95
CA ALA A 138 6.56 7.87 7.15
C ALA A 138 7.56 8.99 6.80
N PRO A 139 7.09 10.15 6.29
CA PRO A 139 7.93 11.31 6.04
C PRO A 139 8.67 11.76 7.32
N GLY A 140 9.99 11.92 7.23
CA GLY A 140 10.83 12.36 8.37
C GLY A 140 11.28 11.24 9.31
N ALA A 141 11.02 9.97 8.97
CA ALA A 141 11.61 8.85 9.69
C ALA A 141 13.15 8.94 9.68
N GLN A 142 13.74 8.87 10.88
CA GLN A 142 15.21 8.93 11.07
C GLN A 142 15.87 7.56 10.87
N GLN A 143 15.07 6.49 10.89
CA GLN A 143 15.53 5.12 10.72
C GLN A 143 15.31 4.66 9.27
N PRO A 144 16.15 3.74 8.76
CA PRO A 144 15.95 3.16 7.44
C PRO A 144 14.61 2.41 7.37
N ARG A 145 13.97 2.46 6.20
CA ARG A 145 12.72 1.71 5.94
C ARG A 145 12.92 0.23 6.19
N THR A 146 11.91 -0.41 6.76
CA THR A 146 11.89 -1.84 7.05
C THR A 146 10.79 -2.51 6.24
N TYR A 147 11.09 -3.70 5.72
CA TYR A 147 10.18 -4.48 4.91
C TYR A 147 10.10 -5.90 5.45
N THR A 148 8.94 -6.52 5.38
CA THR A 148 8.76 -7.94 5.70
C THR A 148 8.41 -8.70 4.43
N MET A 149 9.31 -9.58 3.98
CA MET A 149 9.09 -10.47 2.85
C MET A 149 8.67 -11.85 3.35
N SER A 150 7.61 -12.43 2.78
CA SER A 150 7.16 -13.76 3.12
C SER A 150 6.85 -14.62 1.89
N ALA A 151 7.18 -15.91 2.00
CA ALA A 151 6.80 -16.95 1.05
C ALA A 151 5.78 -17.94 1.65
N SER A 152 5.14 -17.59 2.78
CA SER A 152 4.16 -18.45 3.44
C SER A 152 2.84 -18.50 2.65
N PRO A 153 2.41 -19.68 2.16
CA PRO A 153 1.19 -19.77 1.36
C PRO A 153 -0.07 -19.31 2.10
N ALA A 154 -0.14 -19.53 3.42
CA ALA A 154 -1.28 -19.12 4.23
C ALA A 154 -1.37 -17.59 4.36
N LEU A 155 -0.23 -16.92 4.61
CA LEU A 155 -0.18 -15.46 4.69
C LEU A 155 -0.48 -14.83 3.33
N ILE A 156 0.13 -15.35 2.27
CA ILE A 156 -0.09 -14.84 0.91
C ILE A 156 -1.54 -15.03 0.50
N GLY A 157 -2.12 -16.23 0.71
CA GLY A 157 -3.50 -16.52 0.35
C GLY A 157 -4.50 -15.63 1.10
N GLY A 158 -4.30 -15.44 2.41
CA GLY A 158 -5.14 -14.57 3.22
C GLY A 158 -5.08 -13.10 2.78
N THR A 159 -3.87 -12.55 2.64
CA THR A 159 -3.69 -11.16 2.18
C THR A 159 -4.20 -10.95 0.76
N TYR A 160 -4.00 -11.93 -0.13
CA TYR A 160 -4.51 -11.88 -1.49
C TYR A 160 -6.05 -11.90 -1.53
N ALA A 161 -6.71 -12.69 -0.69
CA ALA A 161 -8.17 -12.68 -0.60
C ALA A 161 -8.71 -11.31 -0.11
N LEU A 162 -8.04 -10.69 0.87
CA LEU A 162 -8.38 -9.34 1.33
C LEU A 162 -8.19 -8.29 0.23
N PHE A 163 -7.10 -8.42 -0.55
CA PHE A 163 -6.87 -7.59 -1.72
C PHE A 163 -8.01 -7.72 -2.74
N GLU A 164 -8.42 -8.93 -3.10
CA GLU A 164 -9.50 -9.12 -4.09
C GLU A 164 -10.82 -8.49 -3.63
N ALA A 165 -11.18 -8.66 -2.35
CA ALA A 165 -12.37 -8.02 -1.79
C ALA A 165 -12.28 -6.48 -1.84
N ALA A 166 -11.11 -5.91 -1.51
CA ALA A 166 -10.87 -4.48 -1.62
C ALA A 166 -10.87 -4.01 -3.09
N TRP A 167 -10.34 -4.83 -4.00
CA TRP A 167 -10.26 -4.53 -5.43
C TRP A 167 -11.63 -4.45 -6.09
N GLU A 168 -12.54 -5.37 -5.77
CA GLU A 168 -13.91 -5.40 -6.31
C GLU A 168 -14.77 -4.23 -5.82
N SER A 169 -14.52 -3.73 -4.61
CA SER A 169 -15.22 -2.57 -4.04
C SER A 169 -14.58 -1.22 -4.37
N ALA A 170 -13.37 -1.22 -4.92
CA ALA A 170 -12.62 -0.01 -5.24
C ALA A 170 -13.15 0.68 -6.50
N ALA A 171 -13.01 2.00 -6.53
CA ALA A 171 -13.43 2.82 -7.65
C ALA A 171 -12.31 2.93 -8.71
N ASP A 172 -12.69 2.96 -9.99
CA ASP A 172 -11.72 3.17 -11.06
C ASP A 172 -11.11 4.57 -10.98
N LEU A 173 -9.80 4.64 -11.24
CA LEU A 173 -9.02 5.89 -11.14
C LEU A 173 -9.60 7.02 -12.01
N SER A 174 -10.17 6.70 -13.18
CA SER A 174 -10.79 7.67 -14.09
C SER A 174 -11.88 8.51 -13.43
N THR A 175 -12.58 7.96 -12.44
CA THR A 175 -13.61 8.66 -11.64
C THR A 175 -13.04 9.87 -10.88
N PHE A 176 -11.74 9.85 -10.58
CA PHE A 176 -11.06 10.89 -9.81
C PHE A 176 -10.19 11.82 -10.67
N LEU A 177 -9.89 11.43 -11.90
CA LEU A 177 -9.02 12.16 -12.81
C LEU A 177 -9.76 13.08 -13.78
N ASP A 178 -11.08 13.23 -13.63
CA ASP A 178 -11.89 14.14 -14.44
C ASP A 178 -11.23 15.53 -14.51
N PRO A 179 -10.88 16.04 -15.71
CA PRO A 179 -10.27 17.34 -15.88
C PRO A 179 -11.15 18.51 -15.42
N GLN A 180 -12.46 18.30 -15.23
CA GLN A 180 -13.36 19.29 -14.61
C GLN A 180 -13.26 19.33 -13.08
N ARG A 181 -12.59 18.34 -12.47
CA ARG A 181 -12.39 18.29 -11.02
C ARG A 181 -11.31 19.30 -10.61
N PRO A 182 -11.50 20.06 -9.53
CA PRO A 182 -10.52 21.04 -9.10
C PRO A 182 -9.16 20.40 -8.80
N ARG A 183 -8.10 20.99 -9.37
CA ARG A 183 -6.72 20.68 -8.98
C ARG A 183 -6.48 21.18 -7.56
N MET A 184 -6.03 20.28 -6.68
CA MET A 184 -5.66 20.64 -5.31
C MET A 184 -4.15 20.77 -5.21
N ASP A 185 -3.66 21.98 -5.01
CA ASP A 185 -2.25 22.18 -4.62
C ASP A 185 -2.06 21.89 -3.11
N ALA A 186 -0.81 21.72 -2.68
CA ALA A 186 -0.47 21.41 -1.29
C ALA A 186 -0.99 22.45 -0.28
N ALA A 187 -1.08 23.73 -0.68
CA ALA A 187 -1.61 24.80 0.15
C ALA A 187 -3.12 24.69 0.32
N THR A 188 -3.84 24.38 -0.75
CA THR A 188 -5.30 24.19 -0.80
C THR A 188 -5.70 22.93 -0.03
N SER A 189 -4.87 21.89 -0.09
CA SER A 189 -5.02 20.67 0.71
C SER A 189 -4.95 20.94 2.22
N LYS A 190 -4.01 21.80 2.67
CA LYS A 190 -3.91 22.24 4.07
C LYS A 190 -5.14 23.05 4.52
N VAL A 191 -5.62 23.97 3.67
CA VAL A 191 -6.83 24.74 3.96
C VAL A 191 -8.06 23.84 4.06
N LEU A 192 -8.19 22.85 3.16
CA LEU A 192 -9.30 21.90 3.20
C LEU A 192 -9.30 21.06 4.49
N ARG A 193 -8.14 20.60 4.94
CA ARG A 193 -8.02 19.88 6.23
C ARG A 193 -8.44 20.75 7.41
N ALA A 194 -7.99 22.00 7.46
CA ALA A 194 -8.38 22.93 8.51
C ALA A 194 -9.88 23.29 8.46
N LEU A 195 -10.47 23.32 7.27
CA LEU A 195 -11.91 23.51 7.10
C LEU A 195 -12.71 22.31 7.62
N VAL A 196 -12.23 21.09 7.37
CA VAL A 196 -12.92 19.85 7.75
C VAL A 196 -12.69 19.47 9.21
N SER A 197 -11.65 20.00 9.87
CA SER A 197 -11.44 19.82 11.31
C SER A 197 -12.47 20.58 12.18
N GLY A 198 -13.22 21.51 11.59
CA GLY A 198 -14.19 22.34 12.30
C GLY A 198 -13.57 23.53 13.05
N ALA A 199 -12.29 23.82 12.83
CA ALA A 199 -11.65 25.01 13.37
C ALA A 199 -12.30 26.30 12.82
N THR A 200 -12.32 27.36 13.63
CA THR A 200 -12.76 28.67 13.14
C THR A 200 -11.74 29.24 12.14
N ASP A 201 -12.19 30.14 11.27
CA ASP A 201 -11.32 30.74 10.25
C ASP A 201 -10.09 31.43 10.89
N GLU A 202 -10.26 32.05 12.05
CA GLU A 202 -9.19 32.74 12.78
C GLU A 202 -8.13 31.76 13.30
N VAL A 203 -8.54 30.61 13.85
CA VAL A 203 -7.64 29.57 14.35
C VAL A 203 -6.89 28.94 13.18
N ALA A 204 -7.62 28.51 12.15
CA ALA A 204 -7.05 27.87 10.97
C ALA A 204 -6.07 28.79 10.21
N ALA A 205 -6.39 30.08 10.06
CA ALA A 205 -5.51 31.04 9.42
C ALA A 205 -4.18 31.19 10.18
N ARG A 206 -4.24 31.25 11.52
CA ARG A 206 -3.07 31.34 12.39
C ARG A 206 -2.19 30.09 12.30
N GLU A 207 -2.79 28.91 12.37
CA GLU A 207 -2.07 27.62 12.26
C GLU A 207 -1.36 27.46 10.92
N LEU A 208 -1.99 27.93 9.84
CA LEU A 208 -1.43 27.85 8.49
C LEU A 208 -0.49 29.02 8.14
N GLY A 209 -0.24 29.94 9.06
CA GLY A 209 0.67 31.07 8.85
C GLY A 209 0.19 32.06 7.78
N MET A 210 -1.12 32.23 7.61
CA MET A 210 -1.71 33.14 6.61
C MET A 210 -2.67 34.16 7.24
N SER A 211 -2.96 35.25 6.52
CA SER A 211 -3.95 36.22 6.99
C SER A 211 -5.37 35.66 6.91
N LEU A 212 -6.26 36.11 7.81
CA LEU A 212 -7.68 35.72 7.83
C LEU A 212 -8.37 35.97 6.48
N ARG A 213 -8.06 37.09 5.82
CA ARG A 213 -8.56 37.43 4.49
C ARG A 213 -8.15 36.37 3.45
N THR A 214 -6.89 35.96 3.45
CA THR A 214 -6.37 34.95 2.52
C THR A 214 -7.00 33.59 2.78
N TYR A 215 -7.16 33.20 4.04
CA TYR A 215 -7.82 31.95 4.41
C TYR A 215 -9.27 31.91 3.91
N ARG A 216 -10.06 32.95 4.23
CA ARG A 216 -11.47 33.05 3.78
C ARG A 216 -11.63 33.02 2.26
N ARG A 217 -10.72 33.69 1.53
CA ARG A 217 -10.70 33.63 0.06
C ARG A 217 -10.47 32.21 -0.44
N ARG A 218 -9.48 31.50 0.10
CA ARG A 218 -9.19 30.10 -0.28
C ARG A 218 -10.32 29.15 0.09
N VAL A 219 -10.99 29.37 1.21
CA VAL A 219 -12.21 28.62 1.58
C VAL A 219 -13.33 28.86 0.56
N ALA A 220 -13.57 30.10 0.16
CA ALA A 220 -14.59 30.41 -0.86
C ALA A 220 -14.26 29.74 -2.20
N GLU A 221 -12.99 29.78 -2.63
CA GLU A 221 -12.51 29.06 -3.81
C GLU A 221 -12.76 27.55 -3.68
N LEU A 222 -12.47 26.95 -2.51
CA LEU A 222 -12.74 25.54 -2.22
C LEU A 222 -14.23 25.20 -2.33
N LEU A 223 -15.12 26.02 -1.76
CA LEU A 223 -16.57 25.81 -1.82
C LEU A 223 -17.07 25.78 -3.26
N VAL A 224 -16.65 26.74 -4.09
CA VAL A 224 -16.99 26.78 -5.52
C VAL A 224 -16.45 25.54 -6.23
N SER A 225 -15.21 25.18 -5.94
CA SER A 225 -14.54 24.07 -6.59
C SER A 225 -15.19 22.72 -6.26
N LEU A 226 -15.65 22.55 -5.02
CA LEU A 226 -16.28 21.33 -4.53
C LEU A 226 -17.79 21.27 -4.83
N ASP A 227 -18.33 22.26 -5.55
CA ASP A 227 -19.77 22.45 -5.77
C ASP A 227 -20.57 22.36 -4.45
N ALA A 228 -20.09 23.08 -3.43
CA ALA A 228 -20.61 23.02 -2.08
C ALA A 228 -21.14 24.39 -1.63
N ALA A 229 -22.39 24.41 -1.13
CA ALA A 229 -23.01 25.63 -0.61
C ALA A 229 -22.64 25.91 0.87
N SER A 230 -21.97 24.97 1.54
CA SER A 230 -21.57 25.11 2.95
C SER A 230 -20.27 24.38 3.26
N ARG A 231 -19.61 24.78 4.36
CA ARG A 231 -18.40 24.10 4.88
C ARG A 231 -18.66 22.62 5.18
N PHE A 232 -19.84 22.31 5.72
CA PHE A 232 -20.23 20.94 6.00
C PHE A 232 -20.35 20.11 4.71
N GLN A 233 -21.09 20.61 3.72
CA GLN A 233 -21.19 19.96 2.42
C GLN A 233 -19.84 19.81 1.72
N ALA A 234 -18.97 20.83 1.83
CA ALA A 234 -17.61 20.75 1.31
C ALA A 234 -16.80 19.65 2.00
N GLY A 235 -16.96 19.46 3.32
CA GLY A 235 -16.34 18.35 4.03
C GLY A 235 -16.87 16.97 3.60
N VAL A 236 -18.18 16.84 3.40
CA VAL A 236 -18.80 15.59 2.89
C VAL A 236 -18.29 15.28 1.49
N ARG A 237 -18.37 16.24 0.56
CA ARG A 237 -17.86 16.09 -0.81
C ARG A 237 -16.37 15.79 -0.79
N ALA A 238 -15.59 16.55 -0.05
CA ALA A 238 -14.16 16.27 0.07
C ALA A 238 -13.88 14.85 0.60
N GLY A 239 -14.70 14.31 1.51
CA GLY A 239 -14.62 12.92 1.97
C GLY A 239 -14.92 11.89 0.88
N GLU A 240 -16.00 12.07 0.12
CA GLU A 240 -16.37 11.21 -1.02
C GLU A 240 -15.30 11.24 -2.13
N LEU A 241 -14.71 12.41 -2.34
CA LEU A 241 -13.68 12.64 -3.34
C LEU A 241 -12.28 12.21 -2.87
N GLY A 242 -12.14 11.77 -1.61
CA GLY A 242 -10.89 11.29 -1.01
C GLY A 242 -9.91 12.37 -0.55
N LEU A 243 -10.34 13.63 -0.47
CA LEU A 243 -9.49 14.82 -0.31
C LEU A 243 -9.18 15.20 1.15
N THR A 244 -9.87 14.60 2.12
CA THR A 244 -9.76 14.95 3.55
C THR A 244 -8.85 14.04 4.35
N ARG A 245 -8.37 12.95 3.75
CA ARG A 245 -7.59 11.91 4.43
C ARG A 245 -6.14 11.96 3.92
N GLY A 246 -5.28 12.61 4.69
CA GLY A 246 -3.83 12.62 4.55
C GLY A 246 -3.18 12.68 5.92
#